data_AF-A0A380DTH6-F1
#
_entry.id   AF-A0A380DTH6-F1
#
_cell.length_a   1.000
_cell.length_b   1.000
_cell.length_c   1.000
_cell.angle_alpha   90.00
_cell.angle_beta   90.00
_cell.angle_gamma   90.00
#
_symmetry.space_group_name_H-M   'P 1'
#
loop_
_entity.id
_entity.type
_entity.pdbx_description
1 polymer ?
#
loop_
_entity_poly.entity_id
_entity_poly.type
_entity_poly.pdbx_seq_one_letter_code
_entity_poly.pdbx_strand_id
1 'polypeptide(L)'
;MLKEIELEDPYENMGAKLVQEVANKTNEIAGDGTTTATVLAQAMIQEGLKNVTSGANPVGLRQGIDKAVKVAVEALHENSQKVKIKMKLRK
;
A
#
# COMPACT_ATOMS: atom_id res chain seq x y z
N MET A 1 -0.22 -12.79 -11.36
CA MET A 1 0.66 -11.81 -12.04
C MET A 1 -0.21 -10.63 -12.45
N LEU A 2 0.08 -9.43 -11.94
CA LEU A 2 -0.55 -8.21 -12.45
C LEU A 2 -0.15 -8.10 -13.92
N LYS A 3 -1.13 -8.08 -14.82
CA LYS A 3 -0.84 -7.72 -16.21
C LYS A 3 -0.28 -6.30 -16.21
N GLU A 4 0.72 -6.05 -17.04
CA GLU A 4 1.25 -4.71 -17.19
C GLU A 4 0.13 -3.79 -17.67
N ILE A 5 -0.17 -2.76 -16.87
CA ILE A 5 -1.21 -1.77 -17.22
C ILE A 5 -0.48 -0.65 -17.94
N GLU A 6 -0.93 -0.37 -19.15
CA GLU A 6 -0.47 0.74 -19.97
C GLU A 6 -1.68 1.54 -20.45
N LEU A 7 -1.61 2.85 -20.25
CA LEU A 7 -2.64 3.79 -20.68
C LEU A 7 -2.08 4.68 -21.78
N GLU A 8 -2.94 5.10 -22.71
CA GLU A 8 -2.54 5.96 -23.83
C GLU A 8 -2.16 7.37 -23.36
N ASP A 9 -2.87 7.90 -22.35
CA ASP A 9 -2.53 9.20 -21.77
C ASP A 9 -1.26 9.08 -20.90
N PRO A 10 -0.22 9.90 -21.15
CA PRO A 10 1.03 9.82 -20.41
C PRO A 10 0.92 10.10 -18.90
N TYR A 11 0.00 10.97 -18.47
CA TYR A 11 -0.18 11.31 -17.05
C TYR A 11 -0.93 10.21 -16.31
N GLU A 12 -1.99 9.69 -16.91
CA GLU A 12 -2.71 8.54 -16.36
C GLU A 12 -1.79 7.32 -16.31
N ASN A 13 -1.02 7.06 -17.37
CA ASN A 13 -0.06 5.96 -17.42
C ASN A 13 1.02 6.10 -16.34
N MET A 14 1.56 7.30 -16.13
CA MET A 14 2.50 7.56 -15.05
C MET A 14 1.88 7.22 -13.68
N GLY A 15 0.65 7.65 -13.43
CA GLY A 15 -0.08 7.31 -12.20
C GLY A 15 -0.30 5.80 -12.02
N ALA A 16 -0.69 5.11 -13.09
CA ALA A 16 -0.88 3.67 -13.10
C ALA A 16 0.43 2.91 -12.78
N LYS A 17 1.55 3.33 -13.37
CA LYS A 17 2.86 2.73 -13.10
C LYS A 17 3.32 2.95 -11.65
N LEU A 18 3.06 4.12 -11.06
CA LEU A 18 3.36 4.38 -9.64
C LEU A 18 2.60 3.42 -8.71
N VAL A 19 1.30 3.21 -8.95
CA VAL A 19 0.49 2.27 -8.15
C VAL A 19 0.94 0.83 -8.37
N GLN A 20 1.31 0.48 -9.60
CA GLN A 20 1.86 -0.84 -9.93
C GLN A 20 3.18 -1.11 -9.19
N GLU A 21 4.05 -0.11 -9.05
CA GLU A 21 5.29 -0.23 -8.29
C GLU A 21 5.03 -0.53 -6.80
N VAL A 22 4.03 0.11 -6.20
CA VAL A 22 3.60 -0.17 -4.81
C VAL A 22 3.14 -1.61 -4.64
N ALA A 23 2.34 -2.11 -5.58
CA ALA A 23 1.88 -3.49 -5.56
C ALA A 23 3.03 -4.49 -5.74
N ASN A 24 3.94 -4.23 -6.68
CA ASN A 24 5.11 -5.08 -6.94
C ASN A 24 6.04 -5.19 -5.73
N LYS A 25 6.35 -4.06 -5.07
CA LYS A 25 7.16 -4.04 -3.84
C LYS A 25 6.53 -4.87 -2.71
N THR A 26 5.21 -4.85 -2.60
CA THR A 26 4.48 -5.66 -1.62
C THR A 26 4.67 -7.16 -1.91
N ASN A 27 4.55 -7.55 -3.19
CA ASN A 27 4.77 -8.94 -3.61
C ASN A 27 6.20 -9.42 -3.34
N GLU A 28 7.21 -8.59 -3.60
CA GLU A 28 8.62 -8.96 -3.45
C GLU A 28 8.99 -9.28 -1.99
N ILE A 29 8.40 -8.56 -1.03
CA ILE A 29 8.72 -8.70 0.40
C ILE A 29 7.82 -9.72 1.08
N ALA A 30 6.51 -9.66 0.83
CA ALA A 30 5.52 -10.45 1.55
C ALA A 30 5.06 -11.70 0.79
N GLY A 31 5.23 -11.75 -0.54
CA GLY A 31 4.75 -12.85 -1.40
C GLY A 31 3.24 -12.86 -1.67
N ASP A 32 2.49 -11.94 -1.07
CA ASP A 32 1.04 -11.74 -1.24
C ASP A 32 0.67 -10.30 -0.84
N GLY A 33 -0.58 -9.88 -1.04
CA GLY A 33 -1.11 -8.59 -0.59
C GLY A 33 -1.10 -7.49 -1.66
N THR A 34 -0.77 -7.82 -2.90
CA THR A 34 -0.71 -6.87 -4.02
C THR A 34 -2.03 -6.12 -4.24
N THR A 35 -3.16 -6.83 -4.24
CA THR A 35 -4.50 -6.24 -4.41
C THR A 35 -4.86 -5.32 -3.25
N THR A 36 -4.55 -5.74 -2.01
CA THR A 36 -4.77 -4.92 -0.81
C THR A 36 -3.97 -3.63 -0.88
N ALA A 37 -2.70 -3.70 -1.26
CA ALA A 37 -1.85 -2.53 -1.42
C ALA A 37 -2.40 -1.57 -2.48
N THR A 38 -2.86 -2.08 -3.63
CA THR A 38 -3.45 -1.27 -4.71
C THR A 38 -4.70 -0.53 -4.26
N VAL A 39 -5.64 -1.21 -3.58
CA VAL A 39 -6.90 -0.58 -3.14
C VAL A 39 -6.65 0.43 -2.02
N LEU A 40 -5.72 0.15 -1.09
CA LEU A 40 -5.34 1.10 -0.06
C LEU A 40 -4.69 2.36 -0.66
N ALA A 41 -3.78 2.19 -1.63
CA ALA A 41 -3.15 3.31 -2.33
C ALA A 41 -4.19 4.20 -3.01
N GLN A 42 -5.15 3.59 -3.74
CA GLN A 42 -6.25 4.32 -4.37
C GLN A 42 -7.05 5.13 -3.34
N ALA A 43 -7.47 4.51 -2.24
CA ALA A 43 -8.26 5.17 -1.20
C ALA A 43 -7.52 6.35 -0.55
N MET A 44 -6.24 6.18 -0.26
CA MET A 44 -5.39 7.24 0.31
C MET A 44 -5.21 8.41 -0.65
N ILE A 45 -5.02 8.14 -1.95
CA ILE A 45 -4.89 9.19 -2.97
C ILE A 45 -6.21 9.97 -3.07
N GLN A 46 -7.34 9.27 -3.18
CA GLN A 46 -8.66 9.90 -3.34
C GLN A 46 -9.00 10.81 -2.15
N GLU A 47 -8.88 10.31 -0.92
CA GLU A 47 -9.17 11.10 0.27
C GLU A 47 -8.11 12.20 0.52
N GLY A 48 -6.84 11.92 0.22
CA GLY A 48 -5.77 12.92 0.29
C GLY A 48 -6.05 14.12 -0.61
N LEU A 49 -6.38 13.87 -1.88
CA LEU A 49 -6.71 14.92 -2.84
C LEU A 49 -7.92 15.73 -2.40
N LYS A 50 -8.99 15.08 -1.90
CA LYS A 50 -10.19 15.76 -1.40
C LYS A 50 -9.90 16.71 -0.23
N ASN A 51 -8.99 16.33 0.67
CA ASN A 51 -8.60 17.18 1.79
C ASN A 51 -7.72 18.35 1.34
N VAL A 52 -6.79 18.10 0.40
CA VAL A 52 -5.94 19.14 -0.18
C VAL A 52 -6.77 20.19 -0.93
N THR A 53 -7.76 19.77 -1.74
CA THR A 53 -8.66 20.70 -2.43
C THR A 53 -9.53 21.51 -1.45
N SER A 54 -9.77 20.98 -0.25
CA SER A 54 -10.44 21.68 0.85
C SER A 54 -9.53 22.64 1.62
N GLY A 55 -8.28 22.83 1.19
CA GLY A 55 -7.32 23.77 1.78
C GLY A 55 -6.37 23.15 2.82
N ALA A 56 -6.38 21.83 3.02
CA ALA A 56 -5.43 21.18 3.91
C ALA A 56 -4.00 21.24 3.35
N ASN A 57 -3.02 21.44 4.23
CA ASN A 57 -1.62 21.43 3.84
C ASN A 57 -1.17 19.99 3.47
N PRO A 58 -0.71 19.73 2.22
CA PRO A 58 -0.27 18.40 1.79
C PRO A 58 0.86 17.79 2.63
N VAL A 59 1.80 18.62 3.10
CA VAL A 59 2.92 18.19 3.94
C VAL A 59 2.41 17.73 5.31
N GLY A 60 1.48 18.49 5.90
CA GLY A 60 0.85 18.13 7.16
C GLY A 60 0.03 16.85 7.05
N LEU A 61 -0.71 16.69 5.95
CA LEU A 61 -1.49 15.49 5.67
C LEU A 61 -0.61 14.25 5.56
N ARG A 62 0.50 14.33 4.80
CA ARG A 62 1.49 13.25 4.72
C ARG A 62 2.06 12.88 6.09
N GLN A 63 2.49 13.87 6.87
CA GLN A 63 3.01 13.62 8.22
C GLN A 63 1.97 12.97 9.14
N GLY A 64 0.69 13.34 9.00
CA GLY A 64 -0.42 12.70 9.70
C GLY A 64 -0.60 11.24 9.30
N ILE A 65 -0.56 10.94 8.00
CA ILE A 65 -0.62 9.57 7.46
C ILE A 65 0.55 8.74 8.01
N ASP A 66 1.78 9.24 7.96
CA ASP A 66 2.97 8.52 8.44
C ASP A 66 2.83 8.13 9.92
N LYS A 67 2.31 9.04 10.75
CA LYS A 67 2.03 8.77 12.17
C LYS A 67 0.92 7.74 12.36
N ALA A 68 -0.17 7.85 11.60
CA ALA A 68 -1.29 6.92 11.68
C ALA A 68 -0.90 5.50 11.25
N VAL A 69 -0.11 5.38 10.17
CA VAL A 69 0.40 4.10 9.69
C VAL A 69 1.28 3.45 10.76
N LYS A 70 2.16 4.21 11.42
CA LYS A 70 2.99 3.67 12.51
C LYS A 70 2.15 3.04 13.63
N VAL A 71 1.15 3.77 14.12
CA VAL A 71 0.26 3.27 15.17
C VAL A 71 -0.55 2.05 14.70
N ALA A 72 -1.03 2.06 13.46
CA ALA A 72 -1.77 0.93 12.89
C ALA A 72 -0.89 -0.34 12.80
N VAL A 73 0.37 -0.19 12.39
CA VAL A 73 1.33 -1.32 12.32
C VAL A 73 1.66 -1.86 13.70
N GLU A 74 1.85 -0.99 14.70
CA GLU A 74 2.04 -1.40 16.10
C GLU A 74 0.85 -2.24 16.60
N ALA A 75 -0.38 -1.76 16.38
CA ALA A 75 -1.59 -2.49 16.73
C ALA A 75 -1.72 -3.83 15.97
N LEU A 76 -1.33 -3.90 14.69
CA LEU A 76 -1.31 -5.16 13.94
C LEU A 76 -0.33 -6.16 14.52
N HIS A 77 0.84 -5.72 14.97
CA HIS A 77 1.80 -6.59 15.64
C HIS A 77 1.29 -7.11 16.98
N GLU A 78 0.62 -6.27 17.77
CA GLU A 78 -0.01 -6.68 19.03
C GLU A 78 -1.10 -7.74 18.83
N ASN A 79 -1.89 -7.63 17.75
CA ASN A 79 -2.93 -8.59 17.40
C ASN A 79 -2.39 -9.85 16.68
N SER A 80 -1.12 -9.84 16.25
CA SER A 80 -0.52 -10.96 15.52
C SER A 80 -0.23 -12.15 16.44
N GLN A 81 -0.43 -13.36 15.93
CA GLN A 81 -0.07 -14.59 16.65
C GLN A 81 1.23 -15.16 16.11
N LYS A 82 2.21 -15.40 16.99
CA LYS A 82 3.47 -16.02 16.61
C LYS A 82 3.26 -17.52 16.33
N VAL A 83 3.43 -17.93 15.08
CA VAL A 83 3.41 -19.34 14.69
C VAL A 83 4.85 -19.88 14.66
N LYS A 84 5.12 -20.93 15.44
CA LYS A 84 6.36 -21.72 15.31
C LYS A 84 6.11 -22.86 14.34
N ILE A 85 6.67 -22.77 13.13
CA ILE A 85 6.58 -23.85 12.15
C ILE A 85 7.49 -25.01 12.60
N LYS A 86 6.91 -26.11 13.07
CA LYS A 86 7.61 -27.40 13.14
C LYS A 86 7.65 -27.98 11.74
N MET A 87 8.72 -27.68 11.01
CA MET A 87 8.94 -28.19 9.66
C MET A 87 9.24 -29.70 9.73
N LYS A 88 8.19 -30.52 9.64
CA LYS A 88 8.33 -31.97 9.47
C LYS A 88 8.57 -32.23 7.98
N LEU A 89 9.81 -32.11 7.55
CA LEU A 89 10.26 -32.57 6.22
C LEU A 89 9.92 -34.06 6.13
N ARG A 90 8.89 -34.41 5.35
CA ARG A 90 8.66 -35.79 4.91
C ARG A 90 9.70 -36.09 3.82
N LYS A 91 10.50 -37.12 4.05
CA LYS A 91 11.35 -37.77 3.05
C LYS A 91 10.50 -38.30 1.90
#